data_AF-A0A0D9XCW1-F1
#
_entry.id   AF-A0A0D9XCW1-F1
#
_cell.length_a   1.000
_cell.length_b   1.000
_cell.length_c   1.000
_cell.angle_alpha   90.00
_cell.angle_beta   90.00
_cell.angle_gamma   90.00
#
_symmetry.space_group_name_H-M   'P 1'
#
loop_
_entity.id
_entity.type
_entity.pdbx_description
1 polymer ?
#
loop_
_entity_poly.entity_id
_entity_poly.type
_entity_poly.pdbx_seq_one_letter_code
_entity_poly.pdbx_strand_id
1 'polypeptide(L)'
;MCFVSIDCGLEATNISGYVDINYGIVYVSDEPYIDSGENHKVAAGQESGRQRPIATLRSFPSGRRNCYSLPTDAGAKYLVRVVTFYGNYDGRNSSSTLRFDLHLGANYWDTVYNSGRDEAREAIFVAWASWAPVCLVNTGQGTPFVSSVELRPLGRELYPHVMANQSMRTYTRYSLGPTKADVTRYVCHP
;
A
#
# COMPACT_ATOMS: atom_id res chain seq x y z
N MET A 1 16.61 -7.85 8.62
CA MET A 1 15.18 -8.18 8.57
C MET A 1 14.67 -7.82 7.19
N CYS A 2 14.07 -8.77 6.48
CA CYS A 2 13.54 -8.53 5.14
C CYS A 2 12.27 -7.66 5.22
N PHE A 3 11.90 -7.04 4.10
CA PHE A 3 10.68 -6.25 3.98
C PHE A 3 9.44 -7.11 3.76
N VAL A 4 8.25 -6.52 3.91
CA VAL A 4 6.98 -7.17 3.54
C VAL A 4 6.32 -6.45 2.38
N SER A 5 5.86 -7.20 1.38
CA SER A 5 5.01 -6.70 0.28
C SER A 5 3.73 -7.52 0.29
N ILE A 6 2.60 -6.83 0.37
CA ILE A 6 1.29 -7.44 0.57
C ILE A 6 0.46 -7.19 -0.68
N ASP A 7 -0.02 -8.26 -1.31
CA ASP A 7 -1.05 -8.22 -2.35
C ASP A 7 -2.41 -8.33 -1.67
N CYS A 8 -3.18 -7.25 -1.73
CA CYS A 8 -4.44 -7.13 -1.03
C CYS A 8 -5.56 -7.72 -1.87
N GLY A 9 -6.39 -8.57 -1.27
CA GLY A 9 -7.40 -9.31 -2.03
C GLY A 9 -6.88 -10.57 -2.72
N LEU A 10 -5.64 -10.99 -2.45
CA LEU A 10 -5.10 -12.24 -2.95
C LEU A 10 -5.89 -13.42 -2.37
N GLU A 11 -6.50 -14.23 -3.25
CA GLU A 11 -7.32 -15.38 -2.85
C GLU A 11 -6.55 -16.35 -1.93
N ALA A 12 -7.27 -16.95 -0.97
CA ALA A 12 -6.72 -17.87 0.02
C ALA A 12 -6.01 -19.10 -0.57
N THR A 13 -6.33 -19.48 -1.82
CA THR A 13 -5.64 -20.56 -2.55
C THR A 13 -4.19 -20.22 -2.88
N ASN A 14 -3.79 -18.94 -2.81
CA ASN A 14 -2.45 -18.42 -3.04
C ASN A 14 -1.80 -17.84 -1.77
N ILE A 15 -2.18 -18.31 -0.58
CA ILE A 15 -1.70 -17.74 0.69
C ILE A 15 -0.18 -17.79 0.85
N SER A 16 0.49 -18.75 0.19
CA SER A 16 1.96 -18.88 0.18
C SER A 16 2.67 -17.73 -0.54
N GLY A 17 1.92 -16.82 -1.16
CA GLY A 17 2.45 -15.71 -1.93
C GLY A 17 3.01 -16.13 -3.28
N TYR A 18 3.64 -15.18 -3.95
CA TYR A 18 4.29 -15.39 -5.24
C TYR A 18 5.45 -14.41 -5.44
N VAL A 19 6.35 -14.75 -6.37
CA VAL A 19 7.40 -13.83 -6.83
C VAL A 19 6.87 -13.06 -8.03
N ASP A 20 6.81 -11.74 -7.94
CA ASP A 20 6.53 -10.88 -9.08
C ASP A 20 7.67 -10.95 -10.09
N ILE A 21 7.35 -11.29 -11.35
CA ILE A 21 8.33 -11.53 -12.39
C ILE A 21 9.00 -10.26 -12.92
N ASN A 22 8.38 -9.09 -12.70
CA ASN A 22 8.90 -7.83 -13.22
C ASN A 22 10.04 -7.29 -12.35
N TYR A 23 9.95 -7.47 -11.03
CA TYR A 23 10.92 -6.92 -10.08
C TYR A 23 11.55 -7.96 -9.15
N GLY A 24 11.17 -9.23 -9.22
CA GLY A 24 11.65 -10.28 -8.33
C GLY A 24 11.19 -10.11 -6.88
N ILE A 25 10.09 -9.36 -6.65
CA ILE A 25 9.58 -9.05 -5.31
C ILE A 25 8.61 -10.15 -4.88
N VAL A 26 8.82 -10.68 -3.68
CA VAL A 26 7.84 -11.58 -3.06
C VAL A 26 6.66 -10.77 -2.54
N TYR A 27 5.46 -11.13 -2.99
CA TYR A 27 4.19 -10.65 -2.46
C TYR A 27 3.49 -11.77 -1.69
N VAL A 28 2.94 -11.44 -0.53
CA VAL A 28 2.16 -12.34 0.32
C VAL A 28 0.71 -11.86 0.42
N SER A 29 -0.20 -12.74 0.87
CA SER A 29 -1.60 -12.37 1.14
C SER A 29 -1.69 -11.35 2.29
N ASP A 30 -2.75 -10.53 2.26
CA ASP A 30 -3.06 -9.57 3.32
C ASP A 30 -3.74 -10.16 4.55
N GLU A 31 -4.30 -11.37 4.48
CA GLU A 31 -5.05 -12.02 5.56
C GLU A 31 -4.35 -11.95 6.95
N PRO A 32 -3.02 -12.13 7.08
CA PRO A 32 -2.37 -12.04 8.39
C PRO A 32 -2.26 -10.63 8.98
N TYR A 33 -2.58 -9.59 8.20
CA TYR A 33 -2.33 -8.19 8.52
C TYR A 33 -3.61 -7.36 8.69
N ILE A 34 -4.79 -7.90 8.33
CA ILE A 34 -6.07 -7.19 8.35
C ILE A 34 -7.22 -8.14 8.75
N ASP A 35 -8.11 -7.69 9.62
CA ASP A 35 -9.18 -8.53 10.19
C ASP A 35 -10.55 -8.39 9.49
N SER A 36 -10.64 -7.55 8.46
CA SER A 36 -11.92 -7.17 7.85
C SER A 36 -11.78 -6.83 6.38
N GLY A 37 -12.91 -6.57 5.72
CA GLY A 37 -12.96 -6.21 4.31
C GLY A 37 -13.24 -7.40 3.40
N GLU A 38 -13.42 -7.11 2.12
CA GLU A 38 -13.84 -8.06 1.09
C GLU A 38 -12.82 -8.09 -0.05
N ASN A 39 -12.47 -9.29 -0.50
CA ASN A 39 -11.52 -9.49 -1.59
C ASN A 39 -12.20 -9.35 -2.94
N HIS A 40 -11.60 -8.61 -3.86
CA HIS A 40 -12.11 -8.42 -5.20
C HIS A 40 -11.00 -8.52 -6.25
N LYS A 41 -11.41 -8.89 -7.46
CA LYS A 41 -10.64 -8.67 -8.68
C LYS A 41 -11.12 -7.40 -9.34
N VAL A 42 -10.22 -6.71 -10.03
CA VAL A 42 -10.61 -5.60 -10.91
C VAL A 42 -11.44 -6.15 -12.09
N ALA A 43 -12.17 -5.28 -12.78
CA ALA A 43 -12.93 -5.68 -13.96
C ALA A 43 -11.99 -6.21 -15.06
N ALA A 44 -12.42 -7.21 -15.84
CA ALA A 44 -11.57 -7.90 -16.83
C ALA A 44 -10.85 -6.97 -17.83
N GLY A 45 -11.47 -5.86 -18.23
CA GLY A 45 -10.86 -4.86 -19.12
C GLY A 45 -9.81 -3.96 -18.47
N GLN A 46 -9.63 -4.04 -17.15
CA GLN A 46 -8.74 -3.19 -16.36
C GLN A 46 -7.41 -3.87 -16.00
N GLU A 47 -7.28 -5.18 -16.20
CA GLU A 47 -6.07 -5.94 -15.85
C GLU A 47 -4.89 -5.68 -16.79
N SER A 48 -5.17 -5.37 -18.07
CA SER A 48 -4.13 -5.23 -19.09
C SER A 48 -3.13 -4.12 -18.76
N GLY A 49 -1.84 -4.45 -18.92
CA GLY A 49 -0.71 -3.53 -18.70
C GLY A 49 -0.40 -3.23 -17.23
N ARG A 50 -1.02 -3.94 -16.27
CA ARG A 50 -0.78 -3.72 -14.84
C ARG A 50 0.04 -4.84 -14.21
N GLN A 51 0.67 -4.49 -13.11
CA GLN A 51 1.39 -5.44 -12.27
C GLN A 51 0.38 -6.33 -11.55
N ARG A 52 0.77 -7.59 -11.29
CA ARG A 52 -0.07 -8.56 -10.60
C ARG A 52 -0.70 -8.04 -9.28
N PRO A 53 0.01 -7.37 -8.36
CA PRO A 53 -0.59 -6.87 -7.11
C PRO A 53 -1.56 -5.69 -7.30
N ILE A 54 -1.86 -5.30 -8.55
CA ILE A 54 -2.83 -4.27 -8.90
C ILE A 54 -4.11 -4.92 -9.50
N ALA A 55 -4.05 -6.20 -9.87
CA ALA A 55 -5.20 -6.94 -10.42
C ALA A 55 -6.23 -7.33 -9.34
N THR A 56 -5.82 -7.33 -8.08
CA THR A 56 -6.65 -7.61 -6.91
C THR A 56 -6.67 -6.40 -5.97
N LEU A 57 -7.73 -6.33 -5.18
CA LEU A 57 -7.84 -5.37 -4.09
C LEU A 57 -8.67 -5.93 -2.94
N ARG A 58 -8.48 -5.37 -1.76
CA ARG A 58 -9.42 -5.50 -0.65
C ARG A 58 -10.23 -4.22 -0.51
N SER A 59 -11.55 -4.34 -0.39
CA SER A 59 -12.48 -3.24 -0.15
C SER A 59 -13.00 -3.26 1.29
N PHE A 60 -13.42 -2.10 1.80
CA PHE A 60 -13.94 -1.95 3.17
C PHE A 60 -15.31 -1.26 3.19
N PRO A 61 -16.39 -1.96 2.81
CA PRO A 61 -17.73 -1.37 2.74
C PRO A 61 -18.33 -1.08 4.13
N SER A 62 -17.79 -1.72 5.17
CA SER A 62 -18.15 -1.50 6.56
C SER A 62 -16.94 -0.99 7.35
N GLY A 63 -17.22 -0.40 8.52
CA GLY A 63 -16.19 0.17 9.38
C GLY A 63 -15.76 1.57 8.94
N ARG A 64 -15.66 2.48 9.91
CA ARG A 64 -15.17 3.84 9.65
C ARG A 64 -13.64 3.87 9.46
N ARG A 65 -12.94 2.91 10.04
CA ARG A 65 -11.48 2.86 10.10
C ARG A 65 -11.02 1.41 10.06
N ASN A 66 -10.25 1.07 9.03
CA ASN A 66 -9.79 -0.28 8.76
C ASN A 66 -8.26 -0.25 8.67
N CYS A 67 -7.55 -0.99 9.52
CA CYS A 67 -6.12 -0.81 9.73
C CYS A 67 -5.34 -2.10 9.48
N TYR A 68 -4.35 -2.02 8.60
CA TYR A 68 -3.32 -3.04 8.48
C TYR A 68 -2.36 -2.95 9.66
N SER A 69 -2.04 -4.08 10.28
CA SER A 69 -1.08 -4.19 11.37
C SER A 69 0.27 -4.66 10.82
N LEU A 70 1.13 -3.71 10.46
CA LEU A 70 2.41 -4.03 9.82
C LEU A 70 3.51 -4.32 10.85
N PRO A 71 4.31 -5.39 10.69
CA PRO A 71 5.37 -5.73 11.65
C PRO A 71 6.53 -4.74 11.54
N THR A 72 6.99 -4.21 12.67
CA THR A 72 8.08 -3.23 12.74
C THR A 72 9.00 -3.52 13.92
N ASP A 73 10.22 -3.00 13.87
CA ASP A 73 11.12 -2.95 15.03
C ASP A 73 11.06 -1.55 15.64
N ALA A 74 10.76 -1.44 16.93
CA ALA A 74 10.67 -0.15 17.61
C ALA A 74 11.97 0.67 17.44
N GLY A 75 11.83 1.93 17.05
CA GLY A 75 12.95 2.83 16.77
C GLY A 75 13.61 2.65 15.39
N ALA A 76 13.27 1.62 14.61
CA ALA A 76 13.72 1.51 13.24
C ALA A 76 12.92 2.41 12.29
N LYS A 77 13.56 2.84 11.19
CA LYS A 77 12.97 3.73 10.19
C LYS A 77 12.41 2.91 9.05
N TYR A 78 11.21 3.27 8.59
CA TYR A 78 10.53 2.54 7.53
C TYR A 78 9.98 3.50 6.47
N LEU A 79 10.00 3.04 5.22
CA LEU A 79 9.12 3.53 4.17
C LEU A 79 7.90 2.61 4.10
N VAL A 80 6.72 3.18 4.24
CA VAL A 80 5.45 2.53 3.91
C VAL A 80 4.96 3.05 2.57
N ARG A 81 4.46 2.15 1.74
CA ARG A 81 3.86 2.44 0.44
C ARG A 81 2.50 1.77 0.36
N VAL A 82 1.48 2.54 0.01
CA VAL A 82 0.13 2.06 -0.29
C VAL A 82 -0.11 2.29 -1.77
N VAL A 83 -0.53 1.24 -2.49
CA VAL A 83 -0.96 1.34 -3.89
C VAL A 83 -2.45 1.08 -3.96
N THR A 84 -3.16 1.98 -4.63
CA THR A 84 -4.61 1.89 -4.81
C THR A 84 -4.96 1.95 -6.28
N PHE A 85 -5.73 0.98 -6.75
CA PHE A 85 -6.38 1.03 -8.05
C PHE A 85 -7.82 0.56 -7.94
N TYR A 86 -8.77 1.42 -8.31
CA TYR A 86 -10.19 1.08 -8.21
C TYR A 86 -10.59 -0.02 -9.20
N GLY A 87 -10.10 0.05 -10.44
CA GLY A 87 -10.31 -1.00 -11.45
C GLY A 87 -11.77 -1.39 -11.71
N ASN A 88 -12.74 -0.55 -11.32
CA ASN A 88 -14.17 -0.83 -11.38
C ASN A 88 -14.57 -2.19 -10.77
N TYR A 89 -13.93 -2.58 -9.65
CA TYR A 89 -14.11 -3.89 -9.03
C TYR A 89 -15.56 -4.22 -8.64
N ASP A 90 -16.38 -3.20 -8.37
CA ASP A 90 -17.78 -3.32 -7.96
C ASP A 90 -18.79 -3.01 -9.10
N GLY A 91 -18.29 -2.76 -10.32
CA GLY A 91 -19.12 -2.46 -11.48
C GLY A 91 -19.86 -1.11 -11.44
N ARG A 92 -19.61 -0.25 -10.45
CA ARG A 92 -20.36 1.01 -10.26
C ARG A 92 -19.87 2.15 -11.13
N ASN A 93 -18.72 2.00 -11.80
CA ASN A 93 -18.02 3.05 -12.51
C ASN A 93 -17.89 4.32 -11.66
N SER A 94 -17.55 4.15 -10.37
CA SER A 94 -17.48 5.28 -9.43
C SER A 94 -16.55 6.36 -9.99
N SER A 95 -17.06 7.58 -10.08
CA SER A 95 -16.33 8.73 -10.63
C SER A 95 -15.32 9.28 -9.62
N SER A 96 -14.72 10.43 -9.94
CA SER A 96 -13.76 11.19 -9.13
C SER A 96 -14.25 11.61 -7.73
N THR A 97 -15.49 11.27 -7.36
CA THR A 97 -16.04 11.53 -6.01
C THR A 97 -15.60 10.51 -4.98
N LEU A 98 -15.09 9.33 -5.39
CA LEU A 98 -14.60 8.35 -4.44
C LEU A 98 -13.39 8.91 -3.68
N ARG A 99 -13.53 9.06 -2.36
CA ARG A 99 -12.48 9.56 -1.48
C ARG A 99 -12.45 8.84 -0.13
N PHE A 100 -11.24 8.60 0.37
CA PHE A 100 -11.00 8.17 1.75
C PHE A 100 -9.60 8.61 2.19
N ASP A 101 -9.35 8.61 3.50
CA ASP A 101 -8.08 9.07 4.05
C ASP A 101 -7.17 7.89 4.42
N LEU A 102 -5.86 8.07 4.23
CA LEU A 102 -4.81 7.24 4.78
C LEU A 102 -4.32 7.86 6.07
N HIS A 103 -4.19 7.02 7.09
CA HIS A 103 -3.58 7.37 8.36
C HIS A 103 -2.44 6.42 8.69
N LEU A 104 -1.40 6.96 9.31
CA LEU A 104 -0.34 6.18 9.96
C LEU A 104 -0.47 6.36 11.48
N GLY A 105 -0.90 5.30 12.16
CA GLY A 105 -1.43 5.44 13.51
C GLY A 105 -2.56 6.48 13.55
N ALA A 106 -2.61 7.30 14.59
CA ALA A 106 -3.63 8.36 14.68
C ALA A 106 -3.46 9.46 13.60
N ASN A 107 -2.28 9.61 13.02
CA ASN A 107 -1.92 10.76 12.21
C ASN A 107 -2.45 10.65 10.78
N TYR A 108 -3.05 11.73 10.28
CA TYR A 108 -3.40 11.86 8.87
C TYR A 108 -2.12 11.83 8.02
N TRP A 109 -2.12 11.02 6.97
CA TRP A 109 -1.02 10.92 6.03
C TRP A 109 -1.41 11.53 4.68
N ASP A 110 -2.49 11.05 4.06
CA ASP A 110 -2.89 11.49 2.73
C ASP A 110 -4.37 11.19 2.43
N THR A 111 -4.88 11.70 1.32
CA THR A 111 -6.22 11.43 0.80
C THR A 111 -6.11 10.62 -0.49
N VAL A 112 -6.77 9.45 -0.55
CA VAL A 112 -6.95 8.71 -1.80
C VAL A 112 -8.16 9.25 -2.55
N TYR A 113 -8.01 9.42 -3.86
CA TYR A 113 -9.09 9.70 -4.80
C TYR A 113 -9.03 8.71 -5.96
N ASN A 114 -10.17 8.39 -6.57
CA ASN A 114 -10.17 7.60 -7.79
C ASN A 114 -9.78 8.45 -9.00
N SER A 115 -8.55 8.30 -9.49
CA SER A 115 -8.05 8.95 -10.71
C SER A 115 -8.20 8.12 -11.98
N GLY A 116 -8.77 6.92 -11.89
CA GLY A 116 -8.82 5.95 -13.00
C GLY A 116 -7.47 5.29 -13.31
N ARG A 117 -6.43 5.56 -12.52
CA ARG A 117 -5.09 4.96 -12.62
C ARG A 117 -4.71 4.37 -11.28
N ASP A 118 -3.73 3.48 -11.28
CA ASP A 118 -3.07 3.06 -10.05
C ASP A 118 -2.22 4.21 -9.51
N GLU A 119 -2.34 4.46 -8.21
CA GLU A 119 -1.58 5.51 -7.52
C GLU A 119 -0.84 4.94 -6.32
N ALA A 120 0.44 5.32 -6.21
CA ALA A 120 1.27 4.99 -5.07
C ALA A 120 1.40 6.20 -4.15
N ARG A 121 1.14 5.99 -2.86
CA ARG A 121 1.36 6.97 -1.79
C ARG A 121 2.41 6.41 -0.87
N GLU A 122 3.39 7.23 -0.52
CA GLU A 122 4.51 6.82 0.33
C GLU A 122 4.66 7.74 1.55
N ALA A 123 5.02 7.16 2.69
CA ALA A 123 5.41 7.87 3.89
C ALA A 123 6.63 7.22 4.53
N ILE A 124 7.43 8.03 5.21
CA ILE A 124 8.55 7.60 6.03
C ILE A 124 8.25 7.92 7.48
N PHE A 125 8.51 6.97 8.36
CA PHE A 125 8.31 7.11 9.80
C PHE A 125 9.35 6.32 10.57
N VAL A 126 9.49 6.65 11.86
CA VAL A 126 10.23 5.84 12.83
C VAL A 126 9.21 5.08 13.65
N ALA A 127 9.33 3.76 13.71
CA ALA A 127 8.35 2.89 14.34
C ALA A 127 8.28 3.09 15.86
N TRP A 128 7.06 3.19 16.38
CA TRP A 128 6.79 3.40 17.82
C TRP A 128 6.83 2.11 18.64
N ALA A 129 6.60 0.97 17.99
CA ALA A 129 6.38 -0.33 18.62
C ALA A 129 6.80 -1.48 17.69
N SER A 130 6.51 -2.72 18.12
CA SER A 130 6.72 -3.93 17.31
C SER A 130 5.76 -4.06 16.11
N TRP A 131 4.83 -3.12 15.97
CA TRP A 131 3.90 -3.02 14.85
C TRP A 131 3.49 -1.56 14.60
N ALA A 132 3.05 -1.27 13.38
CA ALA A 132 2.57 0.04 12.96
C ALA A 132 1.20 -0.07 12.24
N PRO A 133 0.17 0.68 12.68
CA PRO A 133 -1.13 0.71 12.01
C PRO A 133 -1.09 1.59 10.76
N VAL A 134 -1.47 1.04 9.61
CA VAL A 134 -1.77 1.80 8.38
C VAL A 134 -3.26 1.69 8.10
N CYS A 135 -3.98 2.80 8.25
CA CYS A 135 -5.44 2.79 8.26
C CYS A 135 -6.04 3.49 7.06
N LEU A 136 -7.03 2.84 6.46
CA LEU A 136 -7.95 3.41 5.49
C LEU A 136 -9.19 3.90 6.26
N VAL A 137 -9.45 5.20 6.21
CA VAL A 137 -10.51 5.87 6.96
C VAL A 137 -11.59 6.35 6.00
N ASN A 138 -12.80 5.81 6.17
CA ASN A 138 -13.97 6.19 5.39
C ASN A 138 -14.41 7.62 5.76
N THR A 139 -14.49 8.50 4.77
CA THR A 139 -14.93 9.90 4.89
C THR A 139 -16.39 10.12 4.46
N GLY A 140 -17.12 9.04 4.18
CA GLY A 140 -18.50 9.07 3.69
C GLY A 140 -18.62 9.26 2.17
N GLN A 141 -17.49 9.28 1.46
CA GLN A 141 -17.42 9.56 0.02
C GLN A 141 -17.05 8.32 -0.79
N GLY A 142 -17.56 7.15 -0.40
CA GLY A 142 -17.31 5.88 -1.10
C GLY A 142 -16.59 4.85 -0.23
N THR A 143 -16.41 3.65 -0.79
CA THR A 143 -15.81 2.51 -0.09
C THR A 143 -14.29 2.59 -0.16
N PRO A 144 -13.57 2.63 0.98
CA PRO A 144 -12.12 2.52 0.98
C PRO A 144 -11.65 1.20 0.38
N PHE A 145 -10.50 1.23 -0.31
CA PHE A 145 -9.91 0.04 -0.92
C PHE A 145 -8.39 0.15 -1.01
N VAL A 146 -7.71 -0.98 -1.13
CA VAL A 146 -6.26 -1.03 -1.33
C VAL A 146 -5.88 -2.24 -2.18
N SER A 147 -4.92 -2.06 -3.09
CA SER A 147 -4.40 -3.12 -3.96
C SER A 147 -3.10 -3.70 -3.39
N SER A 148 -2.20 -2.85 -2.88
CA SER A 148 -1.01 -3.34 -2.18
C SER A 148 -0.58 -2.46 -1.01
N VAL A 149 0.02 -3.10 -0.01
CA VAL A 149 0.68 -2.44 1.13
C VAL A 149 2.10 -2.98 1.23
N GLU A 150 3.08 -2.10 1.19
CA GLU A 150 4.49 -2.46 1.27
C GLU A 150 5.17 -1.72 2.40
N LEU A 151 6.01 -2.42 3.16
CA LEU A 151 6.81 -1.86 4.24
C LEU A 151 8.28 -2.19 4.00
N ARG A 152 9.14 -1.18 3.95
CA ARG A 152 10.58 -1.32 3.67
C ARG A 152 11.38 -0.72 4.83
N PRO A 153 12.25 -1.47 5.52
CA PRO A 153 13.18 -0.87 6.46
C PRO A 153 14.16 0.03 5.71
N LEU A 154 14.49 1.18 6.29
CA LEU A 154 15.47 2.12 5.78
C LEU A 154 16.70 2.15 6.68
N GLY A 155 17.87 2.33 6.06
CA GLY A 155 19.09 2.62 6.80
C GLY A 155 18.93 3.88 7.65
N ARG A 156 19.50 3.89 8.86
CA ARG A 156 19.34 4.98 9.82
C ARG A 156 19.76 6.35 9.25
N GLU A 157 20.79 6.35 8.41
CA GLU A 157 21.34 7.54 7.72
C GLU A 157 20.41 8.14 6.66
N LEU A 158 19.46 7.36 6.11
CA LEU A 158 18.51 7.87 5.12
C LEU A 158 17.44 8.70 5.81
N TYR A 159 17.22 9.94 5.35
CA TYR A 159 16.25 10.88 5.93
C TYR A 159 16.49 11.12 7.44
N PRO A 160 17.65 11.69 7.83
CA PRO A 160 18.04 11.82 9.24
C PRO A 160 17.11 12.74 10.04
N HIS A 161 16.37 13.62 9.37
CA HIS A 161 15.45 14.57 10.00
C HIS A 161 14.10 13.95 10.41
N VAL A 162 13.77 12.74 9.96
CA VAL A 162 12.52 12.06 10.37
C VAL A 162 12.73 11.40 11.74
N MET A 163 12.13 11.98 12.77
CA MET A 163 12.16 11.50 14.16
C MET A 163 10.88 10.75 14.56
N ALA A 164 10.88 10.11 15.73
CA ALA A 164 9.76 9.29 16.22
C ALA A 164 8.40 10.01 16.32
N ASN A 165 8.37 11.33 16.47
CA ASN A 165 7.13 12.10 16.56
C ASN A 165 6.67 12.67 15.20
N GLN A 166 7.32 12.30 14.10
CA GLN A 166 7.07 12.86 12.78
C GLN A 166 6.98 11.76 11.73
N SER A 167 6.19 12.03 10.69
CA SER A 167 6.18 11.27 9.46
C SER A 167 6.37 12.22 8.28
N MET A 168 7.04 11.75 7.25
CA MET A 168 7.24 12.51 6.02
C MET A 168 6.54 11.81 4.87
N ARG A 169 5.54 12.45 4.25
CA ARG A 169 4.91 11.93 3.03
C ARG A 169 5.74 12.29 1.81
N THR A 170 5.76 11.41 0.81
CA THR A 170 6.36 11.74 -0.49
C THR A 170 5.50 12.77 -1.21
N TYR A 171 6.12 13.84 -1.71
CA TYR A 171 5.47 14.80 -2.61
C TYR A 171 5.70 14.43 -4.07
N THR A 172 6.96 14.25 -4.45
CA THR A 172 7.35 13.74 -5.77
C THR A 172 8.69 13.01 -5.69
N ARG A 173 8.92 12.08 -6.61
CA ARG A 173 10.20 11.39 -6.80
C ARG A 173 10.49 11.34 -8.29
N TYR A 174 11.64 11.88 -8.69
CA TYR A 174 12.10 11.86 -10.08
C TYR A 174 13.45 11.15 -10.18
N SER A 175 13.62 10.34 -11.22
CA SER A 175 14.95 9.92 -11.68
C SER A 175 15.43 10.92 -12.72
N LEU A 176 16.55 11.59 -12.46
CA LEU A 176 17.17 12.55 -13.39
C LEU A 176 18.25 11.90 -14.28
N GLY A 177 18.50 10.60 -14.11
CA GLY A 177 19.47 9.84 -14.89
C GLY A 177 18.87 9.21 -16.15
N PRO A 178 19.70 8.68 -17.08
CA PRO A 178 19.27 8.10 -18.35
C PRO A 178 18.58 6.72 -18.21
N THR A 179 18.07 6.37 -17.03
CA THR A 179 17.47 5.06 -16.77
C THR A 179 16.06 4.97 -17.37
N LYS A 180 15.82 3.92 -18.17
CA LYS A 180 14.49 3.54 -18.68
C LYS A 180 13.57 2.94 -17.59
N ALA A 181 14.01 2.92 -16.33
CA ALA A 181 13.26 2.36 -15.23
C ALA A 181 12.47 3.48 -14.54
N ASP A 182 11.14 3.41 -14.61
CA ASP A 182 10.26 4.42 -14.02
C ASP A 182 10.35 4.47 -12.49
N VAL A 183 10.72 3.35 -11.84
CA VAL A 183 10.83 3.23 -10.38
C VAL A 183 11.97 2.27 -9.98
N THR A 184 12.90 2.72 -9.15
CA THR A 184 13.84 1.83 -8.44
C THR A 184 13.10 1.11 -7.31
N ARG A 185 12.98 -0.21 -7.41
CA ARG A 185 12.42 -1.06 -6.35
C ARG A 185 13.54 -1.78 -5.60
N TYR A 186 13.46 -1.79 -4.27
CA TYR A 186 14.43 -2.50 -3.43
C TYR A 186 14.02 -3.97 -3.31
N VAL A 187 14.91 -4.90 -3.66
CA VAL A 187 14.69 -6.35 -3.57
C VAL A 187 15.43 -6.88 -2.35
N CYS A 188 14.85 -7.82 -1.58
CA CYS A 188 15.55 -8.40 -0.45
C CYS A 188 16.74 -9.19 -1.00
N HIS A 189 17.94 -8.80 -0.57
CA HIS A 189 19.11 -9.63 -0.81
C HIS A 189 19.12 -10.71 0.30
N PRO A 190 19.29 -11.99 -0.05
CA PRO A 190 19.33 -13.09 0.91
C PRO A 190 20.44 -12.92 1.96
#